data_AF-A0A7X1JBC5-F1
#
_entry.id   AF-A0A7X1JBC5-F1
#
_cell.length_a   1.000
_cell.length_b   1.000
_cell.length_c   1.000
_cell.angle_alpha   90.00
_cell.angle_beta   90.00
_cell.angle_gamma   90.00
#
_symmetry.space_group_name_H-M   'P 1'
#
loop_
_entity.id
_entity.type
_entity.pdbx_description
1 polymer ?
#
loop_
_entity_poly.entity_id
_entity_poly.type
_entity_poly.pdbx_seq_one_letter_code
_entity_poly.pdbx_strand_id
1 'polypeptide(L)'
;MGVHQASCEGELSDMTDGTPLLPREEYDKLETRLQHATSGFVDEPRASVEEADQALEEITARFTEALNQRRRTLRGSWQGDESTSDTEQLRLALRDYRELADRLLRV
;
A
#
# COMPACT_ATOMS: atom_id res chain seq x y z
N MET A 1 47.45 7.02 15.05
CA MET A 1 47.34 5.56 15.21
C MET A 1 45.96 5.29 15.78
N GLY A 2 45.09 4.49 15.20
CA GLY A 2 45.21 3.63 14.04
C GLY A 2 43.85 2.91 13.98
N VAL A 3 43.15 3.14 12.88
CA VAL A 3 42.22 2.24 12.19
C VAL A 3 42.18 0.81 12.75
N HIS A 4 40.97 0.28 12.93
CA HIS A 4 40.43 -0.96 12.34
C HIS A 4 38.89 -0.82 12.45
N GLN A 5 38.19 -0.48 11.36
CA GLN A 5 37.68 -1.40 10.32
C GLN A 5 36.43 -2.13 10.85
N ALA A 6 35.23 -1.74 10.40
CA ALA A 6 34.49 -2.35 9.27
C ALA A 6 34.32 -3.87 9.48
N SER A 7 33.16 -4.47 9.38
CA SER A 7 32.10 -4.27 8.39
C SER A 7 30.95 -5.25 8.72
N CYS A 8 29.86 -5.17 7.96
CA CYS A 8 28.80 -6.20 7.83
C CYS A 8 27.78 -6.16 9.00
N GLU A 9 26.46 -6.08 8.80
CA GLU A 9 25.53 -6.59 7.76
C GLU A 9 24.22 -5.79 7.90
N GLY A 10 23.42 -5.44 6.89
CA GLY A 10 23.48 -5.69 5.47
C GLY A 10 22.62 -4.64 4.75
N GLU A 11 23.10 -4.25 3.58
CA GLU A 11 22.32 -3.62 2.54
C GLU A 11 21.22 -4.58 2.11
N LEU A 12 20.03 -4.47 2.71
CA LEU A 12 18.82 -5.04 2.13
C LEU A 12 18.39 -4.12 0.99
N SER A 13 19.10 -4.26 -0.13
CA SER A 13 18.50 -4.11 -1.44
C SER A 13 17.37 -5.12 -1.55
N ASP A 14 16.19 -4.69 -1.12
CA ASP A 14 14.93 -5.15 -1.67
C ASP A 14 14.04 -3.92 -1.81
N MET A 15 14.35 -3.10 -2.82
CA MET A 15 13.33 -2.31 -3.49
C MET A 15 12.41 -3.26 -4.25
N THR A 16 11.68 -4.11 -3.52
CA THR A 16 10.36 -4.47 -4.01
C THR A 16 9.51 -3.22 -3.79
N ASP A 17 9.10 -2.61 -4.90
CA ASP A 17 8.13 -1.52 -4.96
C ASP A 17 6.90 -1.87 -4.11
N GLY A 18 6.88 -1.38 -2.88
CA GLY A 18 6.13 -2.07 -1.85
C GLY A 18 5.70 -1.24 -0.66
N THR A 19 5.77 0.11 -0.70
CA THR A 19 5.19 0.91 0.39
C THR A 19 3.76 0.42 0.62
N PRO A 20 3.42 -0.13 1.80
CA PRO A 20 2.09 -0.64 2.07
C PRO A 20 1.07 0.46 1.76
N LEU A 21 0.05 0.13 0.97
CA LEU A 21 -0.99 1.11 0.63
C LEU A 21 -1.71 1.58 1.91
N LEU A 22 -1.77 0.72 2.92
CA LEU A 22 -2.29 1.03 4.25
C LEU A 22 -1.18 1.01 5.31
N PRO A 23 -1.23 1.91 6.31
CA PRO A 23 -0.38 1.79 7.50
C PRO A 23 -0.57 0.43 8.16
N ARG A 24 0.51 -0.17 8.69
CA ARG A 24 0.46 -1.48 9.36
C ARG A 24 -0.56 -1.52 10.49
N GLU A 25 -0.64 -0.46 11.29
CA GLU A 25 -1.59 -0.36 12.41
C GLU A 25 -3.06 -0.48 11.98
N GLU A 26 -3.40 0.00 10.78
CA GLU A 26 -4.77 -0.11 10.25
C GLU A 26 -5.03 -1.52 9.70
N TYR A 27 -4.01 -2.15 9.11
CA TYR A 27 -4.06 -3.54 8.69
C TYR A 27 -4.30 -4.48 9.87
N ASP A 28 -3.53 -4.31 10.95
CA ASP A 28 -3.61 -5.15 12.16
C ASP A 28 -4.99 -5.06 12.82
N LYS A 29 -5.61 -3.86 12.82
CA LYS A 29 -6.97 -3.65 13.35
C LYS A 29 -8.02 -4.39 12.51
N LEU A 30 -7.93 -4.30 11.18
CA LEU A 30 -8.87 -4.93 10.26
C LEU A 30 -8.72 -6.46 10.28
N GLU A 31 -7.49 -6.95 10.38
CA GLU A 31 -7.18 -8.37 10.57
C GLU A 31 -7.77 -8.90 11.88
N THR A 32 -7.57 -8.17 12.98
CA THR A 32 -8.14 -8.53 14.29
C THR A 32 -9.66 -8.61 14.23
N ARG A 33 -10.32 -7.66 13.57
CA ARG A 33 -11.78 -7.65 13.38
C ARG A 33 -12.27 -8.85 12.59
N LEU A 34 -11.60 -9.18 11.48
CA LEU A 34 -11.96 -10.33 10.66
C LEU A 34 -11.75 -11.65 11.43
N GLN A 35 -10.70 -11.73 12.24
CA GLN A 35 -10.42 -12.89 13.07
C GLN A 35 -11.47 -13.06 14.17
N HIS A 36 -11.90 -11.96 14.80
CA HIS A 36 -13.00 -11.95 15.77
C HIS A 36 -14.30 -12.45 15.13
N ALA A 37 -14.69 -11.87 13.99
CA ALA A 37 -15.86 -12.28 13.22
C ALA A 37 -15.84 -13.78 12.89
N THR A 38 -14.70 -14.29 12.40
CA THR A 38 -14.54 -15.71 12.04
C THR A 38 -14.62 -16.62 13.26
N SER A 39 -14.05 -16.20 14.39
CA SER A 39 -14.08 -16.98 15.64
C SER A 39 -15.47 -17.06 16.27
N GLY A 40 -16.29 -16.01 16.16
CA GLY A 40 -17.66 -15.96 16.67
C GLY A 40 -18.69 -16.73 15.82
N PHE A 41 -18.31 -17.22 14.64
CA PHE A 41 -19.25 -17.80 13.68
C PHE A 41 -20.00 -19.02 14.22
N VAL A 42 -19.36 -19.78 15.11
CA VAL A 42 -19.95 -20.98 15.72
C VAL A 42 -21.11 -20.60 16.65
N ASP A 43 -21.04 -19.46 17.31
CA ASP A 43 -22.04 -18.99 18.27
C ASP A 43 -23.12 -18.14 17.59
N GLU A 44 -22.71 -17.16 16.78
CA GLU A 44 -23.61 -16.18 16.15
C GLU A 44 -23.32 -16.04 14.65
N PRO A 45 -23.68 -17.03 13.82
CA PRO A 45 -23.25 -17.11 12.43
C PRO A 45 -23.69 -15.91 11.57
N ARG A 46 -24.86 -15.32 11.85
CA ARG A 46 -25.32 -14.12 11.13
C ARG A 46 -24.53 -12.88 11.52
N ALA A 47 -24.37 -12.64 12.83
CA ALA A 47 -23.64 -11.48 13.33
C ALA A 47 -22.17 -11.52 12.88
N SER A 48 -21.54 -12.70 12.92
CA SER A 48 -20.18 -12.91 12.41
C SER A 48 -20.03 -12.58 10.94
N VAL A 49 -20.99 -12.97 10.09
CA VAL A 49 -20.92 -12.64 8.66
C VAL A 49 -21.12 -11.14 8.44
N GLU A 50 -22.05 -10.50 9.17
CA GLU A 50 -22.24 -9.05 9.13
C GLU A 50 -20.99 -8.28 9.58
N GLU A 51 -20.30 -8.75 10.62
CA GLU A 51 -19.05 -8.14 11.09
C GLU A 51 -17.92 -8.32 10.08
N ALA A 52 -17.79 -9.50 9.45
CA ALA A 52 -16.83 -9.74 8.40
C ALA A 52 -17.08 -8.86 7.16
N ASP A 53 -18.35 -8.67 6.78
CA ASP A 53 -18.75 -7.80 5.67
C ASP A 53 -18.39 -6.34 5.96
N GLN A 54 -18.71 -5.84 7.15
CA GLN A 54 -18.31 -4.48 7.58
C GLN A 54 -16.79 -4.29 7.60
N ALA A 55 -16.04 -5.29 8.05
CA ALA A 55 -14.59 -5.24 8.02
C ALA A 55 -14.06 -5.16 6.57
N LEU A 56 -14.66 -5.91 5.64
CA LEU A 56 -14.29 -5.87 4.22
C LEU A 56 -14.66 -4.55 3.54
N GLU A 57 -15.82 -3.97 3.87
CA GLU A 57 -16.20 -2.62 3.44
C GLU A 57 -15.17 -1.59 3.87
N GLU A 58 -14.75 -1.63 5.14
CA GLU A 58 -13.74 -0.72 5.68
C GLU A 58 -12.38 -0.92 4.98
N ILE A 59 -11.92 -2.16 4.81
CA ILE A 59 -10.69 -2.48 4.05
C ILE A 59 -10.77 -1.86 2.66
N THR A 60 -11.87 -2.06 1.94
CA THR A 60 -12.06 -1.56 0.57
C THR A 60 -12.06 -0.03 0.51
N ALA A 61 -12.74 0.62 1.46
CA ALA A 61 -12.79 2.08 1.55
C ALA A 61 -11.40 2.67 1.80
N ARG A 62 -10.66 2.13 2.78
CA ARG A 62 -9.30 2.60 3.09
C ARG A 62 -8.34 2.35 1.93
N PHE A 63 -8.42 1.17 1.32
CA PHE A 63 -7.59 0.84 0.16
C PHE A 63 -7.83 1.79 -1.01
N THR A 64 -9.09 2.10 -1.29
CA THR A 64 -9.48 3.05 -2.34
C THR A 64 -8.95 4.46 -2.05
N GLU A 65 -9.03 4.91 -0.80
CA GLU A 65 -8.50 6.23 -0.40
C GLU A 65 -6.97 6.30 -0.56
N ALA A 66 -6.26 5.27 -0.10
CA ALA A 66 -4.82 5.17 -0.30
C ALA A 66 -4.43 5.19 -1.79
N LEU A 67 -5.18 4.48 -2.62
CA LEU A 67 -4.99 4.48 -4.07
C LEU A 67 -5.19 5.87 -4.68
N ASN A 68 -6.26 6.54 -4.29
CA ASN A 68 -6.59 7.89 -4.75
C ASN A 68 -5.51 8.88 -4.35
N GLN A 69 -5.00 8.78 -3.12
CA GLN A 69 -3.91 9.62 -2.65
C GLN A 69 -2.63 9.37 -3.45
N ARG A 70 -2.23 8.11 -3.68
CA ARG A 70 -1.06 7.79 -4.51
C ARG A 70 -1.23 8.30 -5.94
N ARG A 71 -2.41 8.13 -6.56
CA ARG A 71 -2.72 8.66 -7.89
C ARG A 71 -2.64 10.18 -7.95
N ARG A 72 -3.04 10.88 -6.88
CA ARG A 72 -2.94 12.34 -6.77
C ARG A 72 -1.49 12.79 -6.67
N THR A 73 -0.65 12.10 -5.89
CA THR A 73 0.80 12.34 -5.83
C THR A 73 1.46 12.15 -7.19
N LEU A 74 1.16 11.04 -7.89
CA LEU A 74 1.66 10.78 -9.24
C LEU A 74 1.16 11.82 -10.25
N ARG A 75 -0.08 12.31 -10.11
CA ARG A 75 -0.59 13.39 -10.96
C ARG A 75 0.16 14.70 -10.72
N GLY A 76 0.43 15.02 -9.45
CA GLY A 76 1.13 16.23 -9.06
C GLY A 76 2.57 16.29 -9.56
N SER A 77 3.25 15.14 -9.74
CA SER A 77 4.65 15.10 -10.18
C SER A 77 4.87 15.54 -11.62
N TRP A 78 3.85 15.47 -12.49
CA TRP A 78 3.97 15.88 -13.90
C TRP A 78 3.04 17.02 -14.32
N GLN A 79 1.95 17.31 -13.59
CA GLN A 79 1.05 18.44 -13.92
C GLN A 79 1.56 19.81 -13.44
N GLY A 80 2.55 19.85 -12.53
CA GLY A 80 2.99 21.09 -11.91
C GLY A 80 3.79 22.05 -12.82
N ASP A 81 4.24 21.57 -13.99
CA ASP A 81 5.13 22.34 -14.85
C ASP A 81 4.76 22.18 -16.33
N GLU A 82 3.67 22.84 -16.74
CA GLU A 82 3.17 22.84 -18.13
C GLU A 82 4.16 23.45 -19.14
N SER A 83 5.20 24.17 -18.69
CA SER A 83 6.17 24.81 -19.58
C SER A 83 7.49 24.06 -19.75
N THR A 84 7.86 23.18 -18.82
CA THR A 84 9.16 22.46 -18.82
C THR A 84 9.08 21.00 -18.40
N SER A 85 7.90 20.35 -18.44
CA SER A 85 7.81 18.91 -18.21
C SER A 85 8.56 18.15 -19.30
N ASP A 86 9.83 17.85 -19.01
CA ASP A 86 10.69 17.07 -19.87
C ASP A 86 10.02 15.74 -20.19
N THR A 87 10.13 15.29 -21.45
CA THR A 87 9.59 13.99 -21.88
C THR A 87 10.05 12.84 -20.97
N GLU A 88 11.21 12.98 -20.33
CA GLU A 88 11.69 12.04 -19.31
C GLU A 88 10.84 12.01 -18.03
N GLN A 89 10.34 13.14 -17.55
CA GLN A 89 9.43 13.18 -16.38
C GLN A 89 8.12 12.46 -16.69
N LEU A 90 7.59 12.64 -17.90
CA LEU A 90 6.39 11.91 -18.34
C LEU A 90 6.62 10.40 -18.46
N ARG A 91 7.80 9.97 -18.93
CA ARG A 91 8.18 8.54 -18.95
C ARG A 91 8.24 7.95 -17.55
N LEU A 92 8.83 8.66 -16.60
CA LEU A 92 8.89 8.23 -15.20
C LEU A 92 7.48 8.15 -14.59
N ALA A 93 6.65 9.18 -14.78
CA ALA A 93 5.26 9.15 -14.32
C ALA A 93 4.48 7.96 -14.90
N LEU A 94 4.62 7.67 -16.20
CA LEU A 94 3.97 6.52 -16.84
C LEU A 94 4.49 5.18 -16.29
N ARG A 95 5.78 5.08 -16.01
CA ARG A 95 6.38 3.91 -15.35
C ARG A 95 5.76 3.69 -13.97
N ASP A 96 5.66 4.74 -13.16
CA ASP A 96 5.08 4.66 -11.82
C ASP A 96 3.59 4.26 -11.86
N TYR A 97 2.82 4.77 -12.83
CA TYR A 97 1.43 4.33 -13.06
C TYR A 97 1.36 2.84 -13.41
N ARG A 98 2.28 2.35 -14.24
CA ARG A 98 2.34 0.94 -14.63
C ARG A 98 2.68 0.04 -13.46
N GLU A 99 3.66 0.42 -12.64
CA GLU A 99 4.05 -0.33 -11.44
C GLU A 99 2.90 -0.38 -10.43
N LEU A 100 2.19 0.75 -10.22
CA LEU A 100 0.99 0.79 -9.37
C LEU A 100 -0.12 -0.13 -9.90
N ALA A 101 -0.35 -0.14 -11.22
CA ALA A 101 -1.34 -1.01 -11.84
C ALA A 101 -0.95 -2.49 -11.77
N ASP A 102 0.32 -2.84 -12.02
CA ASP A 102 0.81 -4.21 -11.94
C ASP A 102 0.66 -4.77 -10.52
N ARG A 103 0.92 -3.95 -9.50
CA ARG A 103 0.71 -4.33 -8.10
C ARG A 103 -0.76 -4.61 -7.77
N LEU A 104 -1.70 -3.92 -8.42
CA LEU A 104 -3.13 -4.15 -8.23
C LEU A 104 -3.62 -5.42 -8.93
N LEU A 105 -2.96 -5.82 -10.02
CA LEU A 105 -3.34 -6.98 -10.83
C LEU A 105 -2.73 -8.29 -10.33
N ARG A 106 -1.75 -8.25 -9.43
CA ARG A 106 -1.09 -9.43 -8.85
C ARG A 106 -1.79 -10.04 -7.62
N VAL A 107 -3.05 -9.68 -7.38
CA VAL A 107 -3.88 -10.25 -6.29
C VAL A 107 -4.29 -11.68 -6.63
#